data_AF-A0A6A6EY56-F1
#
_entry.id   AF-A0A6A6EY56-F1
#
_cell.length_a   1.000
_cell.length_b   1.000
_cell.length_c   1.000
_cell.angle_alpha   90.00
_cell.angle_beta   90.00
_cell.angle_gamma   90.00
#
_symmetry.space_group_name_H-M   'P 1'
#
loop_
_entity.id
_entity.type
_entity.pdbx_description
1 polymer ?
#
loop_
_entity_poly.entity_id
_entity_poly.type
_entity_poly.pdbx_seq_one_letter_code
_entity_poly.pdbx_strand_id
1 'polypeptide(L)' 'MIKDARPFNRALCLRSIRIGIEHLHSLGVIHCDINPTNILFRGNDFVIGDFDSCKPEGGGAWVESWNERLEKR' A
#
# COMPACT_ATOMS: atom_id res chain seq x y z
N MET A 1 15.64 24.21 -16.00
CA MET A 1 16.59 23.28 -15.36
C MET A 1 15.94 22.76 -14.09
N ILE A 2 15.66 21.45 -14.02
CA ILE A 2 15.15 20.79 -12.81
C ILE A 2 16.30 20.83 -11.80
N LYS A 3 16.20 21.66 -10.76
CA LYS A 3 17.29 21.93 -9.81
C LYS A 3 17.45 20.87 -8.72
N ASP A 4 16.56 19.89 -8.64
CA ASP A 4 16.56 18.88 -7.55
C ASP A 4 16.29 17.46 -8.05
N ALA A 5 16.87 17.07 -9.19
CA ALA A 5 16.77 15.69 -9.66
C ALA A 5 17.59 14.75 -8.75
N ARG A 6 17.05 14.43 -7.57
CA ARG A 6 17.57 13.32 -6.77
C ARG A 6 17.36 12.03 -7.57
N PRO A 7 18.40 11.22 -7.76
CA PRO A 7 18.27 9.98 -8.50
C PRO A 7 17.24 9.09 -7.82
N PHE A 8 16.34 8.52 -8.62
CA PHE A 8 15.36 7.55 -8.14
C PHE A 8 16.06 6.35 -7.52
N ASN A 9 15.93 6.19 -6.20
CA ASN A 9 16.54 5.07 -5.48
C ASN A 9 15.63 3.83 -5.58
N ARG A 10 15.89 3.01 -6.60
CA ARG A 10 15.17 1.75 -6.85
C ARG A 10 15.16 0.80 -5.65
N ALA A 11 16.28 0.68 -4.95
CA ALA A 11 16.40 -0.22 -3.81
C ALA A 11 15.55 0.24 -2.63
N LEU A 12 15.52 1.55 -2.37
CA LEU A 12 14.65 2.14 -1.36
C LEU A 12 13.18 1.95 -1.74
N CYS A 13 12.82 2.21 -3.00
CA CYS A 13 11.44 2.03 -3.49
C CYS A 13 10.94 0.59 -3.30
N LEU A 14 11.69 -0.40 -3.78
CA LEU A 14 11.32 -1.81 -3.63
C LEU A 14 11.23 -2.24 -2.16
N ARG A 15 12.12 -1.73 -1.30
CA ARG A 15 12.06 -1.98 0.14
C ARG A 15 10.77 -1.42 0.75
N SER A 16 10.43 -0.18 0.45
CA SER A 16 9.23 0.47 0.97
C SER A 16 7.94 -0.21 0.47
N ILE A 17 7.89 -0.60 -0.81
CA ILE A 17 6.76 -1.37 -1.36
C ILE A 17 6.60 -2.70 -0.61
N ARG A 18 7.69 -3.44 -0.41
CA ARG A 18 7.64 -4.71 0.34
C ARG A 18 7.10 -4.51 1.77
N ILE A 19 7.63 -3.53 2.50
CA ILE A 19 7.18 -3.23 3.87
C ILE A 19 5.69 -2.85 3.89
N GLY A 20 5.24 -2.05 2.92
CA GLY A 20 3.83 -1.70 2.79
C GLY A 20 2.93 -2.91 2.55
N ILE A 21 3.33 -3.82 1.64
CA ILE A 21 2.59 -5.06 1.37
C ILE A 21 2.56 -5.97 2.61
N GLU A 22 3.70 -6.16 3.28
CA GLU A 22 3.79 -6.94 4.53
C GLU A 22 2.85 -6.37 5.60
N HIS A 23 2.77 -5.05 5.71
CA HIS A 23 1.84 -4.39 6.63
C HIS A 23 0.37 -4.66 6.26
N LEU A 24 -0.01 -4.52 4.98
CA LEU A 24 -1.37 -4.83 4.54
C LEU A 24 -1.75 -6.28 4.81
N HIS A 25 -0.86 -7.23 4.50
CA HIS A 25 -1.11 -8.64 4.78
C HIS A 25 -1.22 -8.92 6.29
N SER A 26 -0.44 -8.24 7.14
CA SER A 26 -0.59 -8.35 8.60
C SER A 26 -1.96 -7.89 9.12
N LEU A 27 -2.64 -7.03 8.36
CA LEU A 27 -4.00 -6.58 8.62
C LEU A 27 -5.06 -7.54 8.01
N GLY A 28 -4.65 -8.51 7.19
CA GLY A 28 -5.54 -9.37 6.42
C GLY A 28 -6.10 -8.70 5.16
N VAL A 29 -5.38 -7.70 4.61
CA VAL A 29 -5.74 -6.96 3.41
C VAL A 29 -4.78 -7.29 2.27
N ILE A 30 -5.30 -7.66 1.10
CA ILE A 30 -4.57 -7.78 -0.15
C ILE A 30 -4.88 -6.53 -1.00
N HIS A 31 -3.86 -5.83 -1.49
CA HIS A 31 -4.05 -4.60 -2.29
C HIS A 31 -4.70 -4.84 -3.66
N CYS A 32 -4.37 -5.97 -4.29
CA CYS A 32 -4.82 -6.42 -5.62
C CYS A 32 -4.44 -5.55 -6.83
N ASP A 33 -4.01 -4.30 -6.65
CA ASP A 33 -3.58 -3.42 -7.75
C ASP A 33 -2.25 -2.70 -7.47
N ILE A 34 -1.18 -3.47 -7.22
CA ILE A 34 0.17 -2.91 -7.06
C ILE A 34 0.78 -2.67 -8.43
N ASN A 35 0.93 -1.39 -8.79
CA ASN A 35 1.56 -0.95 -10.03
C ASN A 35 2.26 0.41 -9.79
N PRO A 36 3.11 0.89 -10.71
CA PRO A 36 3.86 2.14 -10.51
C PRO A 36 3.00 3.40 -10.36
N THR A 37 1.79 3.46 -10.91
CA THR A 37 0.92 4.66 -10.75
C THR A 37 0.34 4.77 -9.36
N ASN A 38 0.28 3.65 -8.62
CA ASN A 38 -0.23 3.55 -7.26
C ASN A 38 0.88 3.64 -6.20
N ILE A 39 2.13 3.90 -6.59
CA ILE A 39 3.25 4.16 -5.67
C ILE A 39 3.53 5.65 -5.61
N LEU A 40 3.20 6.27 -4.48
CA LEU A 40 3.37 7.70 -4.26
C LEU A 40 4.74 7.98 -3.64
N PHE A 41 5.29 9.16 -3.95
CA PHE A 41 6.51 9.66 -3.35
C PHE A 41 6.17 10.73 -2.30
N ARG A 42 6.48 10.46 -1.03
CA ARG A 42 6.22 11.36 0.09
C ARG A 42 7.52 11.67 0.83
N GLY A 43 8.08 12.86 0.57
CA GLY A 43 9.35 13.27 1.17
C GLY A 43 10.51 12.43 0.65
N ASN A 44 11.01 11.51 1.47
CA ASN A 44 12.05 10.55 1.08
C ASN A 44 11.53 9.11 0.95
N ASP A 45 10.24 8.87 1.21
CA ASP A 45 9.65 7.55 1.27
C ASP A 45 8.75 7.27 0.06
N PHE A 46 8.65 5.99 -0.27
CA PHE A 46 7.66 5.48 -1.22
C PHE A 46 6.52 4.84 -0.43
N VAL A 47 5.28 5.19 -0.78
CA VAL A 47 4.08 4.70 -0.08
C VAL A 47 3.09 4.11 -1.07
N ILE A 48 2.39 3.06 -0.65
CA ILE A 48 1.32 2.45 -1.43
C ILE A 48 0.06 3.31 -1.30
N GLY A 49 -0.57 3.62 -2.42
CA GLY A 49 -1.86 4.33 -2.50
C GLY A 49 -2.85 3.56 -3.37
N ASP A 50 -4.05 4.14 -3.52
CA ASP A 50 -5.18 3.59 -4.29
C ASP A 50 -5.69 2.23 -3.77
N PHE A 51 -6.50 2.28 -2.71
CA PHE A 51 -6.99 1.10 -2.00
C PHE A 51 -8.35 0.59 -2.51
N ASP A 52 -8.90 1.14 -3.58
CA ASP A 52 -10.25 0.80 -4.08
C ASP A 52 -10.35 -0.67 -4.54
N SER A 53 -9.23 -1.26 -4.94
CA SER A 53 -9.14 -2.67 -5.35
C SER A 53 -8.91 -3.64 -4.19
N CYS A 54 -8.72 -3.17 -2.95
CA CYS A 54 -8.36 -4.02 -1.83
C CYS A 54 -9.39 -5.11 -1.54
N LYS A 55 -8.89 -6.25 -1.06
CA LYS A 55 -9.66 -7.44 -0.71
C LYS A 55 -9.19 -8.02 0.63
N PRO A 56 -10.01 -8.83 1.29
CA PRO A 56 -9.50 -9.80 2.26
C PRO A 56 -8.40 -10.67 1.71
N GLU A 57 -7.48 -11.00 2.61
CA GLU A 57 -6.88 -12.32 2.58
C GLU A 57 -7.94 -13.40 2.90
N GLY A 58 -8.12 -14.38 2.01
CA GLY A 58 -9.03 -15.51 2.20
C GLY A 58 -10.36 -15.49 1.41
N GLY A 59 -10.66 -14.43 0.64
CA GLY A 59 -11.68 -14.46 -0.42
C GLY A 59 -13.17 -14.59 -0.02
N GLY A 60 -13.53 -14.56 1.27
CA GLY A 60 -14.91 -14.77 1.73
C GLY A 60 -15.64 -13.50 2.19
N ALA A 61 -16.76 -13.17 1.53
CA ALA A 61 -17.87 -12.26 1.90
C ALA A 61 -17.55 -11.08 2.86
N TRP A 62 -17.38 -9.87 2.28
CA TRP A 62 -16.94 -8.65 2.97
C TRP A 62 -18.00 -7.55 2.99
N VAL A 63 -18.83 -7.49 4.03
CA VAL A 63 -19.43 -6.20 4.37
C VAL A 63 -19.51 -5.99 5.88
N GLU A 64 -19.99 -6.98 6.65
CA GLU A 64 -20.40 -6.69 8.04
C GLU A 64 -19.28 -6.84 9.07
N SER A 65 -18.44 -7.87 8.96
CA SER A 65 -17.38 -8.19 9.96
C SER A 65 -16.24 -7.16 10.03
N TRP A 66 -15.96 -6.44 8.93
CA TRP A 66 -14.83 -5.51 8.84
C TRP A 66 -15.16 -4.10 9.35
N ASN A 67 -16.38 -3.62 9.12
CA ASN A 67 -16.82 -2.33 9.67
C ASN A 67 -16.78 -2.35 11.19
N GLU A 68 -17.18 -3.46 11.83
CA GLU A 68 -17.07 -3.61 13.28
C GLU A 68 -15.63 -3.60 13.81
N ARG A 69 -14.65 -4.05 13.02
CA ARG A 69 -13.25 -4.14 13.44
C ARG A 69 -12.51 -2.79 13.31
N LEU A 70 -12.93 -1.92 12.40
CA LEU A 70 -12.40 -0.57 12.24
C LEU A 70 -13.04 0.42 13.21
N GLU A 71 -14.34 0.30 13.50
CA GLU A 71 -15.03 1.17 14.46
C GLU A 71 -14.60 0.94 15.92
N LYS A 72 -14.00 -0.22 16.23
CA LYS A 72 -13.53 -0.59 17.57
C LYS A 72 -12.04 -0.29 17.81
N ARG A 73 -11.38 0.48 16.95
CA ARG A 73 -9.96 0.86 17.09
C ARG A 73 -9.75 2.36 17.13
#